data_AF-A0A7S9ILE4-F1
#
_entry.id   AF-A0A7S9ILE4-F1
#
_cell.length_a   1.000
_cell.length_b   1.000
_cell.length_c   1.000
_cell.angle_alpha   90.00
_cell.angle_beta   90.00
_cell.angle_gamma   90.00
#
_symmetry.space_group_name_H-M   'P 1'
#
loop_
_entity.id
_entity.type
_entity.pdbx_description
1 polymer ?
#
loop_
_entity_poly.entity_id
_entity_poly.type
_entity_poly.pdbx_seq_one_letter_code
_entity_poly.pdbx_strand_id
1 'polypeptide(L)'
;MSEESPFDKIMHMPLDKVREILNRTNLERQVFNEIVGDNWKVKIIETKVNKNNYETIYRLYGIYLGDKSVAVIVTSDGKLRHIILNDVKVVSETDQTVKKKNTMLLLDYENQRAIFTEGEMELWKGKIGFDAIKSINILKNESRDFQ
;
A
#
# COMPACT_ATOMS: atom_id res chain seq x y z
N MET A 1 -25.31 14.28 -10.31
CA MET A 1 -24.60 13.22 -11.06
C MET A 1 -23.41 12.85 -10.21
N SER A 2 -23.40 11.67 -9.60
CA SER A 2 -22.26 11.20 -8.81
C SER A 2 -21.10 10.92 -9.78
N GLU A 3 -19.99 11.62 -9.60
CA GLU A 3 -18.76 11.28 -10.31
C GLU A 3 -18.34 9.88 -9.84
N GLU A 4 -18.42 8.90 -10.75
CA GLU A 4 -17.90 7.56 -10.49
C GLU A 4 -16.43 7.67 -10.11
N SER A 5 -16.03 7.06 -8.98
CA SER A 5 -14.65 7.11 -8.54
C SER A 5 -13.80 6.33 -9.55
N PRO A 6 -12.67 6.86 -10.04
CA PRO A 6 -11.81 6.18 -11.02
C PRO A 6 -11.23 4.85 -10.49
N PHE A 7 -11.35 4.58 -9.19
CA PHE A 7 -10.96 3.32 -8.58
C PHE A 7 -12.05 2.23 -8.67
N ASP A 8 -13.30 2.61 -8.94
CA ASP A 8 -14.45 1.69 -8.97
C ASP A 8 -14.40 0.74 -10.19
N LYS A 9 -13.56 1.05 -11.20
CA LYS A 9 -13.43 0.28 -12.45
C LYS A 9 -12.13 -0.53 -12.58
N ILE A 10 -11.20 -0.44 -11.63
CA ILE A 10 -9.91 -1.12 -11.73
C ILE A 10 -9.97 -2.48 -11.02
N MET A 11 -10.61 -3.47 -11.65
CA MET A 11 -10.60 -4.85 -11.12
C MET A 11 -9.25 -5.57 -11.37
N HIS A 12 -8.49 -5.12 -12.37
CA HIS A 12 -7.18 -5.67 -12.73
C HIS A 12 -6.25 -4.54 -13.18
N MET A 13 -5.08 -4.39 -12.55
CA MET A 13 -4.09 -3.38 -12.92
C MET A 13 -2.84 -4.07 -13.49
N PRO A 14 -2.55 -3.95 -14.81
CA PRO A 14 -1.34 -4.52 -15.40
C PRO A 14 -0.08 -3.81 -14.88
N LEU A 15 1.05 -4.53 -14.84
CA LEU A 15 2.32 -4.02 -14.28
C LEU A 15 2.78 -2.71 -14.94
N ASP A 16 2.56 -2.54 -16.25
CA ASP A 16 2.94 -1.33 -16.97
C ASP A 16 2.14 -0.10 -16.51
N LYS A 17 0.84 -0.28 -16.18
CA LYS A 17 0.01 0.77 -15.57
C LYS A 17 0.48 1.13 -14.17
N VAL A 18 0.88 0.14 -13.37
CA VAL A 18 1.46 0.38 -12.04
C VAL A 18 2.74 1.22 -12.17
N ARG A 19 3.62 0.86 -13.11
CA ARG A 19 4.87 1.59 -13.40
C ARG A 19 4.59 3.01 -13.89
N GLU A 20 3.61 3.20 -14.78
CA GLU A 20 3.20 4.51 -15.29
C GLU A 20 2.75 5.44 -14.15
N ILE A 21 1.88 4.97 -13.25
CA ILE A 21 1.39 5.75 -12.11
C ILE A 21 2.54 6.15 -11.18
N LEU A 22 3.43 5.21 -10.87
CA LEU A 22 4.56 5.49 -10.00
C LEU A 22 5.54 6.48 -10.62
N ASN A 23 5.85 6.36 -11.91
CA ASN A 23 6.76 7.26 -12.61
C ASN A 23 6.22 8.69 -12.74
N ARG A 24 4.88 8.87 -12.76
CA ARG A 24 4.25 10.20 -12.71
C ARG A 24 4.35 10.85 -11.33
N THR A 25 4.61 10.05 -10.30
CA THR A 25 4.71 10.53 -8.94
C THR A 25 6.20 10.70 -8.64
N ASN A 26 6.72 11.93 -8.70
CA ASN A 26 8.11 12.25 -8.29
C ASN A 26 8.27 11.99 -6.78
N LEU A 27 8.48 10.71 -6.43
CA LEU A 27 8.56 10.20 -5.08
C LEU A 27 10.02 9.93 -4.74
N GLU A 28 10.62 10.78 -3.93
CA GLU A 28 11.88 10.45 -3.27
C GLU A 28 11.56 9.73 -1.96
N ARG A 29 12.15 8.54 -1.77
CA ARG A 29 11.94 7.72 -0.57
C ARG A 29 13.26 7.52 0.14
N GLN A 30 13.29 7.83 1.43
CA GLN A 30 14.44 7.59 2.29
C GLN A 30 14.01 6.74 3.48
N VAL A 31 14.68 5.59 3.68
CA VAL A 31 14.49 4.78 4.87
C VAL A 31 15.35 5.36 5.98
N PHE A 32 14.72 5.80 7.07
CA PHE A 32 15.42 6.42 8.20
C PHE A 32 15.86 5.39 9.23
N ASN A 33 15.00 4.40 9.50
CA ASN A 33 15.28 3.37 10.49
C ASN A 33 14.53 2.07 10.16
N GLU A 34 15.18 0.94 10.38
CA GLU A 34 14.61 -0.39 10.21
C GLU A 34 15.16 -1.31 11.31
N ILE A 35 14.27 -1.83 12.14
CA ILE A 35 14.58 -2.77 13.22
C ILE A 35 13.86 -4.07 12.90
N VAL A 36 14.60 -5.18 12.88
CA VAL A 36 14.07 -6.51 12.54
C VAL A 36 14.29 -7.43 13.72
N GLY A 37 13.23 -8.10 14.16
CA GLY A 37 13.27 -9.26 15.06
C GLY A 37 12.75 -10.51 14.36
N ASP A 38 12.73 -11.65 15.05
CA ASP A 38 12.50 -12.97 14.44
C ASP A 38 11.24 -13.04 13.57
N ASN A 39 10.12 -12.49 14.04
CA ASN A 39 8.83 -12.49 13.36
C ASN A 39 8.19 -11.09 13.24
N TRP A 40 8.98 -10.03 13.50
CA TRP A 40 8.48 -8.67 13.44
C TRP A 40 9.49 -7.69 12.87
N LYS A 41 8.99 -6.59 12.36
CA LYS A 41 9.80 -5.50 11.83
C LYS A 41 9.16 -4.16 12.10
N VAL A 42 9.96 -3.18 12.50
CA VAL A 42 9.56 -1.77 12.56
C VAL A 42 10.33 -1.02 11.50
N LYS A 43 9.65 -0.22 10.67
CA LYS A 43 10.27 0.56 9.58
C LYS A 43 9.73 1.98 9.58
N ILE A 44 10.65 2.94 9.49
CA ILE A 44 10.33 4.36 9.31
C ILE A 44 10.81 4.79 7.93
N ILE A 45 9.87 5.25 7.10
CA ILE A 45 10.14 5.70 5.73
C ILE A 45 9.69 7.15 5.62
N GLU A 46 10.58 8.03 5.19
CA GLU A 46 10.19 9.36 4.74
C GLU A 46 9.96 9.32 3.23
N THR A 47 8.84 9.91 2.81
CA THR A 47 8.47 10.04 1.41
C THR A 47 8.28 11.52 1.12
N LYS A 48 9.05 12.04 0.18
CA LYS A 48 8.90 13.40 -0.33
C LYS A 48 8.10 13.35 -1.62
N VAL A 49 7.05 14.16 -1.68
CA VAL A 49 6.20 14.30 -2.86
C VAL A 49 6.32 15.73 -3.35
N ASN A 50 6.79 15.90 -4.58
CA ASN A 50 6.80 17.18 -5.27
C ASN A 50 5.55 17.29 -6.14
N LYS A 51 4.61 18.15 -5.75
CA LYS A 51 3.39 18.44 -6.53
C LYS A 51 3.25 19.96 -6.67
N ASN A 52 3.13 20.44 -7.91
CA ASN A 52 2.91 21.86 -8.22
C ASN A 52 3.92 22.83 -7.56
N ASN A 53 5.21 22.48 -7.54
CA ASN A 53 6.29 23.23 -6.89
C ASN A 53 6.21 23.34 -5.35
N TYR A 54 5.35 22.56 -4.70
CA TYR A 54 5.33 22.41 -3.24
C TYR A 54 5.89 21.03 -2.86
N GLU A 55 6.91 21.03 -2.01
CA GLU A 55 7.45 19.81 -1.39
C GLU A 55 6.57 19.48 -0.17
N THR A 56 5.95 18.31 -0.17
CA THR A 56 5.30 17.77 1.03
C THR A 56 6.04 16.52 1.49
N ILE A 57 6.43 16.51 2.76
CA ILE A 57 7.14 15.39 3.39
C ILE A 57 6.15 14.58 4.23
N TYR A 58 6.16 13.27 4.03
CA TYR A 58 5.37 12.31 4.78
C TYR A 58 6.30 11.32 5.48
N ARG A 59 5.94 10.93 6.70
CA ARG A 59 6.60 9.84 7.42
C ARG A 59 5.64 8.69 7.61
N LEU A 60 6.05 7.52 7.13
CA LEU A 60 5.37 6.25 7.34
C LEU A 60 6.07 5.51 8.48
N TYR A 61 5.31 5.21 9.53
CA TYR A 61 5.72 4.34 10.64
C TYR A 61 5.01 3.02 10.48
N GLY A 62 5.74 1.96 10.12
CA GLY A 62 5.20 0.63 9.89
C GLY A 62 5.68 -0.36 10.96
N ILE A 63 4.74 -1.14 11.49
CA ILE A 63 4.99 -2.34 12.30
C ILE A 63 4.46 -3.54 11.50
N TYR A 64 5.32 -4.52 11.24
CA TYR A 64 5.02 -5.71 10.47
C TYR A 64 5.21 -6.92 11.40
N LEU A 65 4.21 -7.79 11.49
CA LEU A 65 4.17 -8.98 12.33
C LEU A 65 3.84 -10.18 11.45
N GLY A 66 4.86 -10.76 10.81
CA GLY A 66 4.70 -11.85 9.84
C GLY A 66 3.72 -11.52 8.71
N ASP A 67 2.51 -12.08 8.80
CA ASP A 67 1.41 -11.92 7.85
C ASP A 67 0.59 -10.63 8.04
N LYS A 68 0.74 -9.95 9.17
CA LYS A 68 -0.04 -8.74 9.51
C LYS A 68 0.84 -7.51 9.53
N SER A 69 0.27 -6.34 9.28
CA SER A 69 0.98 -5.08 9.51
C SER A 69 0.03 -3.93 9.81
N VAL A 70 0.58 -2.95 10.53
CA VAL A 70 -0.04 -1.64 10.76
C VAL A 70 0.96 -0.59 10.29
N ALA A 71 0.52 0.34 9.46
CA ALA A 71 1.31 1.48 9.05
C ALA A 71 0.54 2.78 9.26
N VAL A 72 1.22 3.79 9.78
CA VAL A 72 0.65 5.12 10.01
C VAL A 72 1.44 6.13 9.18
N ILE A 73 0.73 6.96 8.42
CA ILE A 73 1.33 8.05 7.64
C ILE A 73 0.96 9.37 8.31
N VAL A 74 1.98 10.13 8.68
CA VAL A 74 1.84 11.50 9.18
C VAL A 74 2.56 12.48 8.24
N THR A 75 2.06 13.70 8.19
CA THR A 75 2.75 14.83 7.55
C THR A 75 3.89 15.35 8.43
N SER A 76 4.77 16.18 7.85
CA SER A 76 5.88 16.81 8.60
C SER A 76 5.44 17.72 9.74
N ASP A 77 4.23 18.29 9.68
CA ASP A 77 3.62 19.10 10.75
C ASP A 77 2.89 18.25 11.82
N GLY A 78 3.00 16.91 11.73
CA GLY A 78 2.48 15.98 12.74
C GLY A 78 1.00 15.61 12.56
N LYS A 79 0.34 16.03 11.48
CA LYS A 79 -1.04 15.63 11.21
C LYS A 79 -1.09 14.17 10.74
N LEU A 80 -2.01 13.42 11.33
CA LEU A 80 -2.33 12.07 10.89
C LEU A 80 -3.04 12.12 9.54
N ARG A 81 -2.50 11.41 8.54
CA ARG A 81 -3.10 11.32 7.20
C ARG A 81 -3.78 9.97 7.01
N HIS A 82 -3.03 8.88 7.18
CA HIS A 82 -3.53 7.54 6.93
C HIS A 82 -3.19 6.57 8.05
N ILE A 83 -4.10 5.64 8.34
CA ILE A 83 -3.80 4.38 9.04
C ILE A 83 -4.09 3.25 8.08
N ILE A 84 -3.14 2.33 7.91
CA ILE A 84 -3.23 1.18 7.01
C ILE A 84 -3.07 -0.07 7.85
N LEU A 85 -4.09 -0.92 7.88
CA LEU A 85 -4.06 -2.24 8.48
C LEU A 85 -4.05 -3.27 7.36
N ASN A 86 -3.14 -4.24 7.41
CA ASN A 86 -3.06 -5.33 6.43
C ASN A 86 -3.00 -6.69 7.10
N ASP A 87 -3.69 -7.67 6.52
CA ASP A 87 -3.54 -9.11 6.77
C ASP A 87 -3.28 -9.80 5.43
N VAL A 88 -2.26 -10.65 5.35
CA VAL A 88 -1.80 -11.30 4.10
C VAL A 88 -1.57 -12.79 4.32
N LYS A 89 -2.40 -13.63 3.72
CA LYS A 89 -2.33 -15.08 3.88
C LYS A 89 -1.84 -15.76 2.61
N VAL A 90 -0.97 -16.74 2.75
CA VAL A 90 -0.60 -17.62 1.63
C VAL A 90 -1.79 -18.52 1.30
N VAL A 91 -2.19 -18.53 0.03
CA VAL A 91 -3.31 -19.33 -0.49
C VAL A 91 -2.79 -20.60 -1.15
N SER A 92 -1.76 -20.46 -1.97
CA SER A 92 -1.10 -21.59 -2.64
C SER A 92 0.34 -21.24 -2.98
N GLU A 93 1.15 -22.27 -3.17
CA GLU A 93 2.57 -22.13 -3.46
C GLU A 93 3.00 -23.21 -4.45
N THR A 94 3.77 -22.82 -5.46
CA THR A 94 4.42 -23.69 -6.44
C THR A 94 5.93 -23.47 -6.37
N ASP A 95 6.73 -24.23 -7.15
CA ASP A 95 8.18 -24.00 -7.21
C ASP A 95 8.56 -22.61 -7.74
N GLN A 96 7.68 -21.99 -8.52
CA GLN A 96 7.96 -20.70 -9.19
C GLN A 96 7.20 -19.53 -8.60
N THR A 97 6.04 -19.74 -8.00
CA THR A 97 5.15 -18.67 -7.53
C THR A 97 4.55 -18.91 -6.16
N VAL A 98 4.16 -17.83 -5.51
CA VAL A 98 3.33 -17.86 -4.30
C VAL A 98 2.11 -16.97 -4.52
N LYS A 99 0.92 -17.53 -4.30
CA LYS A 99 -0.35 -16.80 -4.34
C LYS A 99 -0.73 -16.41 -2.92
N LYS A 100 -1.08 -15.15 -2.71
CA LYS A 100 -1.48 -14.61 -1.40
C LYS A 100 -2.82 -13.91 -1.52
N LYS A 101 -3.66 -14.03 -0.49
CA LYS A 101 -4.85 -13.21 -0.30
C LYS A 101 -4.50 -12.08 0.68
N ASN A 102 -4.85 -10.85 0.34
CA ASN A 102 -4.66 -9.68 1.18
C ASN A 102 -6.01 -9.08 1.55
N THR A 103 -6.12 -8.64 2.79
CA THR A 103 -7.17 -7.75 3.27
C THR A 103 -6.52 -6.49 3.81
N MET A 104 -7.01 -5.34 3.39
CA MET A 104 -6.53 -4.02 3.80
C MET A 104 -7.69 -3.18 4.32
N LEU A 105 -7.47 -2.47 5.43
CA LEU A 105 -8.30 -1.34 5.85
C LEU A 105 -7.43 -0.08 5.84
N LEU A 106 -7.81 0.89 5.03
CA LEU A 106 -7.23 2.23 4.98
C LEU A 106 -8.19 3.22 5.64
N LEU A 107 -7.77 3.85 6.73
CA LEU A 107 -8.45 5.01 7.32
C LEU A 107 -7.79 6.26 6.75
N ASP A 108 -8.51 6.98 5.91
CA ASP A 108 -8.08 8.17 5.19
C ASP A 108 -8.67 9.41 5.86
N TYR A 109 -7.90 10.02 6.76
CA TYR A 109 -8.32 11.19 7.53
C TYR A 109 -8.28 12.48 6.72
N GLU A 110 -7.54 12.52 5.61
CA GLU A 110 -7.56 13.68 4.73
C GLU A 110 -8.91 13.77 4.00
N ASN A 111 -9.41 12.63 3.51
CA ASN A 111 -10.68 12.56 2.79
C ASN A 111 -11.86 12.11 3.67
N GLN A 112 -11.65 11.98 4.99
CA GLN A 112 -12.66 11.58 5.97
C GLN A 112 -13.40 10.29 5.60
N ARG A 113 -12.66 9.23 5.25
CA ARG A 113 -13.25 7.95 4.81
C ARG A 113 -12.45 6.72 5.21
N ALA A 114 -13.13 5.60 5.37
CA ALA A 114 -12.56 4.26 5.45
C ALA A 114 -12.66 3.56 4.09
N ILE A 115 -11.59 2.88 3.68
CA ILE A 115 -11.56 2.03 2.49
C ILE A 115 -11.17 0.63 2.92
N PHE A 116 -12.02 -0.34 2.64
CA PHE A 116 -11.77 -1.75 2.83
C PHE A 116 -11.51 -2.42 1.49
N THR A 117 -10.39 -3.13 1.37
CA THR A 117 -9.99 -3.82 0.14
C THR A 117 -9.68 -5.27 0.44
N GLU A 118 -10.25 -6.18 -0.35
CA GLU A 118 -9.78 -7.56 -0.45
C GLU A 118 -9.18 -7.78 -1.83
N GLY A 119 -8.03 -8.44 -1.88
CA GLY A 119 -7.36 -8.78 -3.11
C GLY A 119 -6.62 -10.09 -3.06
N GLU A 120 -6.18 -10.53 -4.23
CA GLU A 120 -5.21 -11.61 -4.39
C GLU A 120 -4.01 -11.09 -5.15
N MET A 121 -2.81 -11.53 -4.74
CA MET A 121 -1.58 -11.23 -5.45
C MET A 121 -0.84 -12.54 -5.74
N GLU A 122 -0.30 -12.66 -6.94
CA GLU A 122 0.64 -13.73 -7.28
C GLU A 122 2.04 -13.12 -7.40
N LEU A 123 3.00 -13.76 -6.74
CA LEU A 123 4.40 -13.31 -6.71
C LEU A 123 5.32 -14.37 -7.31
N TRP A 124 6.29 -13.93 -8.11
CA TRP A 124 7.42 -14.75 -8.56
C TRP A 124 8.40 -14.98 -7.42
N LYS A 125 8.77 -16.25 -7.16
CA LYS A 125 9.84 -16.59 -6.23
C LYS A 125 11.21 -16.17 -6.81
N GLY A 126 12.13 -15.79 -5.92
CA GLY A 126 13.49 -15.37 -6.29
C GLY A 126 13.61 -13.96 -6.90
N LYS A 127 12.49 -13.26 -7.11
CA LYS A 127 12.47 -11.85 -7.53
C LYS A 127 12.23 -10.95 -6.32
N ILE A 128 12.67 -9.70 -6.42
CA ILE A 128 12.54 -8.69 -5.38
C ILE A 128 11.86 -7.43 -5.92
N GLY A 129 11.29 -6.62 -5.02
CA GLY A 129 10.65 -5.36 -5.39
C GLY A 129 9.45 -5.56 -6.34
N PHE A 130 9.28 -4.64 -7.28
CA PHE A 130 8.16 -4.67 -8.23
C PHE A 130 8.20 -5.86 -9.19
N ASP A 131 9.38 -6.34 -9.55
CA ASP A 131 9.52 -7.46 -10.48
C ASP A 131 9.08 -8.79 -9.87
N ALA A 132 8.94 -8.85 -8.53
CA ALA A 132 8.32 -9.97 -7.84
C ALA A 132 6.82 -10.06 -8.12
N ILE A 133 6.14 -8.97 -8.51
CA ILE A 133 4.70 -8.96 -8.70
C ILE A 133 4.36 -9.54 -10.08
N LYS A 134 3.73 -10.72 -10.09
CA LYS A 134 3.21 -11.34 -11.31
C LYS A 134 1.82 -10.80 -11.65
N SER A 135 0.94 -10.69 -10.66
CA SER A 135 -0.41 -10.15 -10.82
C SER A 135 -0.98 -9.65 -9.49
N ILE A 136 -1.92 -8.71 -9.57
CA ILE A 136 -2.75 -8.24 -8.46
C ILE A 136 -4.19 -8.15 -8.96
N ASN A 137 -5.09 -8.85 -8.26
CA ASN A 137 -6.54 -8.84 -8.51
C ASN A 137 -7.23 -8.22 -7.29
N ILE A 138 -8.07 -7.21 -7.52
CA ILE A 138 -8.91 -6.64 -6.46
C ILE A 138 -10.25 -7.38 -6.51
N LEU A 139 -10.57 -8.10 -5.43
CA LEU A 139 -11.80 -8.88 -5.32
C LEU A 139 -12.96 -8.04 -4.76
N LYS A 140 -12.64 -7.15 -3.83
CA LYS A 140 -13.62 -6.28 -3.16
C LYS A 140 -12.98 -4.94 -2.84
N ASN A 141 -13.70 -3.86 -3.07
CA ASN A 141 -13.30 -2.52 -2.65
C ASN A 141 -14.53 -1.74 -2.20
N GLU A 142 -14.58 -1.40 -0.91
CA GLU A 142 -15.70 -0.67 -0.31
C GLU A 142 -15.17 0.60 0.34
N SER A 143 -15.88 1.71 0.17
CA SER A 143 -15.56 2.97 0.84
C SER A 143 -16.74 3.46 1.65
N ARG A 144 -16.46 4.03 2.83
CA ARG A 144 -17.46 4.64 3.70
C ARG A 144 -16.90 5.91 4.32
N ASP A 145 -17.65 7.00 4.26
CA ASP A 145 -17.28 8.24 4.92
C ASP A 145 -17.33 8.09 6.45
N PHE A 146 -16.45 8.80 7.15
CA PHE A 146 -16.51 8.93 8.59
C PHE A 146 -17.79 9.72 8.95
N GLN A 147 -18.52 9.24 9.95
CA GLN A 147 -19.73 9.88 10.47
C GLN A 147 -19.40 11.01 11.43
#